data_AF-A0A7X8I151-F1
#
_entry.id   AF-A0A7X8I151-F1
#
_cell.length_a   1.000
_cell.length_b   1.000
_cell.length_c   1.000
_cell.angle_alpha   90.00
_cell.angle_beta   90.00
_cell.angle_gamma   90.00
#
_symmetry.space_group_name_H-M   'P 1'
#
loop_
_entity.id
_entity.type
_entity.pdbx_description
1 polymer ?
#
loop_
_entity_poly.entity_id
_entity_poly.type
_entity_poly.pdbx_seq_one_letter_code
_entity_poly.pdbx_strand_id
1 'polypeptide(L)'
;MNLNEKFIINLQGKSYVTYEGLLDLAHQKKLRSIEVELIQIPSPDNNMIAICKATATTEDQVYTDLGDASPQSVNSTIVPHIIRMASTRAKARVLRDLTNIGMTSYEEISLDDNTTVA
;
A
#
# COMPACT_ATOMS: atom_id res chain seq x y z
N MET A 1 15.25 -5.81 14.89
CA MET A 1 14.98 -5.77 13.44
C MET A 1 14.69 -4.33 13.10
N ASN A 2 15.44 -3.73 12.18
CA ASN A 2 15.35 -2.30 11.89
C ASN A 2 15.14 -2.10 10.38
N LEU A 3 14.34 -1.09 10.04
CA LEU A 3 14.17 -0.66 8.64
C LEU A 3 15.49 -0.05 8.16
N ASN A 4 15.97 -0.49 6.99
CA ASN A 4 17.14 0.10 6.36
C ASN A 4 16.76 1.45 5.73
N GLU A 5 17.53 2.50 6.04
CA GLU A 5 17.29 3.86 5.53
C GLU A 5 17.26 3.96 4.00
N LYS A 6 17.89 3.03 3.28
CA LYS A 6 17.82 2.96 1.81
C LYS A 6 16.38 2.79 1.28
N PHE A 7 15.47 2.29 2.11
CA PHE A 7 14.06 2.10 1.78
C PHE A 7 13.18 3.30 2.17
N ILE A 8 13.80 4.41 2.59
CA ILE A 8 13.10 5.65 2.91
C ILE A 8 13.35 6.63 1.77
N ILE A 9 12.26 7.11 1.16
CA ILE A 9 12.27 8.12 0.11
C ILE A 9 11.81 9.44 0.72
N ASN A 10 12.55 10.52 0.44
CA ASN A 10 12.14 11.87 0.84
C ASN A 10 11.56 12.61 -0.37
N LEU A 11 10.31 13.05 -0.24
CA LEU A 11 9.59 13.81 -1.26
C LEU A 11 8.91 15.00 -0.59
N GLN A 12 9.23 16.21 -1.05
CA GLN A 12 8.63 17.47 -0.57
C GLN A 12 8.69 17.61 0.96
N GLY A 13 9.81 17.24 1.58
CA GLY A 13 10.01 17.33 3.02
C GLY A 13 9.26 16.28 3.85
N LYS A 14 8.62 15.29 3.21
CA LYS A 14 8.01 14.13 3.88
C LYS A 14 8.78 12.86 3.54
N SER A 15 8.89 11.96 4.51
CA SER A 15 9.52 10.66 4.34
C SER A 15 8.46 9.58 4.10
N TYR A 16 8.71 8.73 3.12
CA TYR A 16 7.87 7.61 2.73
C TYR A 16 8.70 6.33 2.77
N VAL A 17 8.10 5.24 3.23
CA VAL A 17 8.74 3.92 3.18
C VAL A 17 8.39 3.24 1.86
N THR A 18 9.32 2.52 1.24
CA THR A 18 8.98 1.69 0.07
C THR A 18 8.28 0.41 0.50
N TYR A 19 7.43 -0.13 -0.37
CA TYR A 19 6.83 -1.44 -0.17
C TYR A 19 7.91 -2.52 -0.01
N GLU A 20 9.02 -2.41 -0.74
CA GLU A 20 10.18 -3.30 -0.60
C GLU A 20 10.73 -3.30 0.83
N GLY A 21 10.89 -2.13 1.45
CA GLY A 21 11.37 -2.03 2.83
C GLY A 21 10.40 -2.62 3.85
N LEU A 22 9.09 -2.43 3.63
CA LEU A 22 8.05 -3.06 4.44
C LEU A 22 8.09 -4.59 4.32
N LEU A 23 8.22 -5.11 3.10
CA LEU A 23 8.26 -6.54 2.85
C LEU A 23 9.52 -7.20 3.42
N ASP A 24 10.69 -6.55 3.26
CA ASP A 24 11.95 -7.01 3.87
C ASP A 24 11.82 -7.12 5.39
N LEU A 25 11.33 -6.08 6.05
CA LEU A 25 11.14 -6.07 7.50
C LEU A 25 10.09 -7.09 7.95
N ALA A 26 9.05 -7.33 7.14
CA ALA A 26 8.07 -8.38 7.40
C ALA A 26 8.68 -9.79 7.32
N HIS A 27 9.56 -10.06 6.35
CA HIS A 27 10.30 -11.33 6.29
C HIS A 27 11.24 -11.52 7.49
N GLN A 28 11.90 -10.46 7.95
CA GLN A 28 12.68 -10.51 9.19
C GLN A 28 11.79 -10.92 10.38
N LYS A 29 10.53 -10.46 10.40
CA LYS A 29 9.48 -10.80 11.37
C LYS A 29 8.73 -12.12 11.07
N LYS A 30 9.31 -13.01 10.26
CA LYS A 30 8.76 -14.35 9.97
C LYS A 30 7.39 -14.32 9.29
N LEU A 31 7.18 -13.36 8.38
CA LEU A 31 6.04 -13.39 7.46
C LEU A 31 5.97 -14.74 6.74
N ARG A 32 4.79 -15.36 6.77
CA ARG A 32 4.48 -16.65 6.13
C ARG A 32 3.65 -16.47 4.87
N SER A 33 2.65 -15.60 4.91
CA SER A 33 1.78 -15.33 3.76
C SER A 33 1.21 -13.92 3.77
N ILE A 34 0.87 -13.44 2.57
CA ILE A 34 0.00 -12.28 2.37
C ILE A 34 -1.09 -12.72 1.39
N GLU A 35 -2.33 -12.60 1.80
CA GLU A 35 -3.51 -12.92 0.98
C GLU A 35 -4.28 -11.63 0.71
N VAL A 36 -4.83 -11.50 -0.50
CA VAL A 36 -5.63 -10.33 -0.87
C VAL A 36 -6.97 -10.80 -1.43
N GLU A 37 -8.04 -10.24 -0.88
CA GLU A 37 -9.41 -10.47 -1.31
C GLU A 37 -9.99 -9.18 -1.90
N LEU A 38 -10.63 -9.27 -3.07
CA LEU A 38 -11.38 -8.15 -3.64
C LEU A 38 -12.75 -8.08 -2.96
N ILE A 39 -12.94 -7.08 -2.10
CA ILE A 39 -14.17 -6.88 -1.31
C ILE A 39 -15.21 -6.12 -2.12
N GLN A 40 -14.77 -5.16 -2.93
CA GLN A 40 -15.66 -4.38 -3.79
C GLN A 40 -15.11 -4.33 -5.21
N ILE A 41 -15.90 -4.86 -6.16
CA ILE A 41 -15.65 -4.72 -7.60
C ILE A 41 -16.10 -3.30 -8.01
N PRO A 42 -15.26 -2.53 -8.72
CA PRO A 42 -15.64 -1.19 -9.16
C PRO A 42 -16.77 -1.24 -10.19
N SER A 43 -17.81 -0.43 -9.99
CA SER A 43 -18.97 -0.29 -10.86
C SER A 43 -19.50 1.16 -10.85
N PRO A 44 -20.33 1.57 -11.82
CA PRO A 44 -20.95 2.89 -11.79
C PRO A 44 -21.73 3.17 -10.49
N ASP A 45 -22.40 2.16 -9.94
CA ASP A 45 -23.22 2.29 -8.73
C ASP A 45 -22.40 2.59 -7.47
N ASN A 46 -21.10 2.28 -7.47
CA ASN A 46 -20.18 2.57 -6.37
C ASN A 46 -19.11 3.61 -6.74
N ASN A 47 -19.38 4.47 -7.73
CA ASN A 47 -18.46 5.49 -8.21
C ASN A 47 -17.11 4.93 -8.69
N MET A 48 -17.12 3.70 -9.20
CA MET A 48 -15.92 2.97 -9.64
C MET A 48 -14.88 2.77 -8.53
N ILE A 49 -15.29 2.71 -7.26
CA ILE A 49 -14.40 2.44 -6.12
C ILE A 49 -14.13 0.93 -6.06
N ALA A 50 -12.86 0.54 -6.08
CA ALA A 50 -12.41 -0.81 -5.76
C ALA A 50 -11.91 -0.86 -4.31
N ILE A 51 -12.23 -1.92 -3.58
CA ILE A 51 -11.74 -2.16 -2.21
C ILE A 51 -11.16 -3.56 -2.13
N CYS A 52 -9.93 -3.68 -1.65
CA CYS A 52 -9.25 -4.93 -1.38
C CYS A 52 -8.96 -5.03 0.12
N LYS A 53 -9.07 -6.23 0.67
CA LYS A 53 -8.60 -6.57 2.02
C LYS A 53 -7.34 -7.38 1.90
N ALA A 54 -6.26 -6.98 2.56
CA ALA A 54 -5.06 -7.77 2.68
C ALA A 54 -4.96 -8.37 4.08
N THR A 55 -4.54 -9.63 4.16
CA THR A 55 -4.26 -10.33 5.42
C THR A 55 -2.81 -10.80 5.38
N ALA A 56 -2.00 -10.34 6.32
CA ALA A 56 -0.61 -10.78 6.48
C ALA A 56 -0.49 -11.69 7.72
N THR A 57 0.05 -12.88 7.51
CA THR A 57 0.20 -13.88 8.58
C THR A 57 1.67 -14.12 8.83
N THR A 58 2.11 -13.97 10.08
CA THR A 58 3.42 -14.42 10.56
C THR A 58 3.27 -15.77 11.25
N GLU A 59 4.33 -16.25 11.90
CA GLU A 59 4.27 -17.48 12.70
C GLU A 59 3.28 -17.40 13.87
N ASP A 60 3.15 -16.23 14.51
CA ASP A 60 2.39 -16.05 15.75
C ASP A 60 1.26 -15.00 15.66
N GLN A 61 1.20 -14.22 14.57
CA GLN A 61 0.33 -13.05 14.48
C GLN A 61 -0.33 -12.94 13.10
N VAL A 62 -1.53 -12.36 13.08
CA VAL A 62 -2.30 -12.08 11.87
C VAL A 62 -2.70 -10.60 11.88
N TYR A 63 -2.45 -9.92 10.78
CA TYR A 63 -2.80 -8.53 10.56
C TYR A 63 -3.72 -8.43 9.36
N THR A 64 -4.67 -7.50 9.41
CA THR A 64 -5.61 -7.25 8.30
C THR A 64 -5.80 -5.76 8.11
N ASP A 65 -5.79 -5.30 6.86
CA ASP A 65 -6.19 -3.93 6.53
C ASP A 65 -6.81 -3.84 5.13
N LEU A 66 -7.42 -2.69 4.83
CA LEU A 66 -8.09 -2.37 3.59
C LEU A 66 -7.30 -1.39 2.75
N GLY A 67 -7.33 -1.61 1.43
CA GLY A 67 -6.85 -0.70 0.42
C GLY A 67 -7.97 -0.37 -0.55
N ASP A 68 -8.12 0.91 -0.86
CA ASP A 68 -9.15 1.42 -1.75
C ASP A 68 -8.52 2.20 -2.92
N ALA A 69 -9.17 2.17 -4.07
CA ALA A 69 -8.81 3.03 -5.19
C ALA A 69 -10.02 3.30 -6.08
N SER A 70 -10.11 4.55 -6.53
CA SER A 70 -11.12 5.08 -7.44
C SER A 70 -10.48 6.03 -8.43
N PRO A 71 -11.15 6.35 -9.56
CA PRO A 71 -10.66 7.34 -10.51
C PRO A 71 -10.35 8.72 -9.91
N GLN A 72 -11.00 9.08 -8.79
CA GLN A 72 -10.78 10.35 -8.08
C GLN A 72 -9.59 10.30 -7.11
N SER A 73 -9.11 9.10 -6.76
CA SER A 73 -8.02 8.90 -5.78
C SER A 73 -6.68 8.53 -6.40
N VAL A 74 -6.63 8.43 -7.74
CA VAL A 74 -5.45 8.00 -8.50
C VAL A 74 -5.23 8.91 -9.71
N ASN A 75 -4.00 8.98 -10.21
CA ASN A 75 -3.71 9.72 -11.43
C ASN A 75 -4.26 9.01 -12.68
N SER A 76 -4.32 9.75 -13.80
CA SER A 76 -4.93 9.29 -15.06
C SER A 76 -4.33 7.97 -15.59
N THR A 77 -3.03 7.76 -15.38
CA THR A 77 -2.30 6.55 -15.79
C THR A 77 -2.73 5.31 -14.99
N ILE A 78 -3.17 5.48 -13.75
CA ILE A 78 -3.60 4.38 -12.87
C ILE A 78 -5.10 4.09 -12.96
N VAL A 79 -5.92 4.99 -13.52
CA VAL A 79 -7.38 4.79 -13.67
C VAL A 79 -7.74 3.42 -14.31
N PRO A 80 -7.07 2.92 -15.37
CA PRO A 80 -7.37 1.61 -15.95
C PRO A 80 -6.99 0.42 -15.05
N HIS A 81 -6.33 0.68 -13.91
CA HIS A 81 -5.69 -0.31 -13.04
C HIS A 81 -6.10 -0.16 -11.57
N ILE A 82 -7.27 0.44 -11.29
CA ILE A 82 -7.75 0.72 -9.93
C ILE A 82 -7.76 -0.50 -8.99
N ILE A 83 -8.17 -1.70 -9.45
CA ILE A 83 -8.12 -2.91 -8.63
C ILE A 83 -6.68 -3.25 -8.20
N ARG A 84 -5.71 -3.07 -9.11
CA ARG A 84 -4.29 -3.28 -8.80
C ARG A 84 -3.80 -2.27 -7.76
N MET A 85 -4.24 -1.02 -7.86
CA MET A 85 -3.89 0.02 -6.88
C MET A 85 -4.52 -0.25 -5.51
N ALA A 86 -5.80 -0.62 -5.46
CA ALA A 86 -6.48 -1.02 -4.22
C ALA A 86 -5.75 -2.20 -3.54
N SER A 87 -5.34 -3.21 -4.32
CA SER A 87 -4.53 -4.33 -3.83
C SER A 87 -3.16 -3.88 -3.29
N THR A 88 -2.47 -2.99 -4.01
CA THR A 88 -1.17 -2.44 -3.56
C THR A 88 -1.31 -1.69 -2.25
N ARG A 89 -2.28 -0.78 -2.13
CA ARG A 89 -2.57 -0.04 -0.89
C ARG A 89 -2.89 -0.98 0.27
N ALA A 90 -3.72 -2.00 0.05
CA ALA A 90 -4.08 -2.96 1.09
C ALA A 90 -2.85 -3.68 1.64
N LYS A 91 -1.98 -4.19 0.74
CA LYS A 91 -0.75 -4.88 1.14
C LYS A 91 0.23 -3.95 1.86
N ALA A 92 0.38 -2.72 1.38
CA ALA A 92 1.27 -1.75 2.02
C ALA A 92 0.83 -1.43 3.45
N ARG A 93 -0.48 -1.20 3.66
CA ARG A 93 -1.04 -0.88 4.97
C ARG A 93 -0.95 -2.06 5.95
N VAL A 94 -1.32 -3.27 5.54
CA VAL A 94 -1.20 -4.44 6.43
C VAL A 94 0.26 -4.74 6.81
N LEU A 95 1.21 -4.47 5.89
CA LEU A 95 2.63 -4.62 6.20
C LEU A 95 3.14 -3.52 7.13
N ARG A 96 2.62 -2.29 7.05
CA ARG A 96 2.92 -1.23 8.02
C ARG A 96 2.47 -1.61 9.42
N ASP A 97 1.28 -2.17 9.57
CA ASP A 97 0.78 -2.66 10.85
C ASP A 97 1.66 -3.79 11.41
N LEU A 98 1.95 -4.80 10.59
CA LEU A 98 2.84 -5.92 10.95
C LEU A 98 4.23 -5.45 11.37
N THR A 99 4.77 -4.47 10.66
CA THR A 99 6.14 -3.97 10.87
C THR A 99 6.24 -2.86 11.91
N ASN A 100 5.09 -2.35 12.40
CA ASN A 100 5.00 -1.18 13.28
C ASN A 100 5.63 0.09 12.67
N ILE A 101 5.34 0.35 11.38
CA ILE A 101 5.84 1.52 10.65
C ILE A 101 4.70 2.51 10.39
N GLY A 102 4.75 3.66 11.05
CA GLY A 102 3.76 4.73 10.87
C GLY A 102 3.90 5.56 9.58
N MET A 103 5.05 5.47 8.89
CA MET A 103 5.27 6.19 7.63
C MET A 103 4.36 5.65 6.52
N THR A 104 3.82 6.54 5.69
CA THR A 104 3.02 6.14 4.52
C THR A 104 3.92 5.44 3.51
N SER A 105 3.42 4.38 2.87
CA SER A 105 4.17 3.73 1.81
C SER A 105 4.14 4.58 0.54
N TYR A 106 5.28 4.66 -0.13
CA TYR A 106 5.44 5.42 -1.37
C TYR A 106 4.42 4.96 -2.43
N GLU A 107 4.15 3.67 -2.52
CA GLU A 107 3.23 3.08 -3.48
C GLU A 107 1.76 3.40 -3.20
N GLU A 108 1.43 3.94 -2.01
CA GLU A 108 0.08 4.42 -1.71
C GLU A 108 -0.21 5.79 -2.32
N ILE A 109 0.83 6.58 -2.62
CA ILE A 109 0.67 7.95 -3.06
C ILE A 109 0.34 8.02 -4.56
N SER A 110 -0.58 8.90 -4.90
CA SER A 110 -0.78 9.29 -6.30
C SER A 110 -0.02 10.59 -6.51
N LEU A 111 1.09 10.49 -7.23
CA LEU A 111 1.77 11.67 -7.71
C LEU A 111 0.95 12.20 -8.89
N ASP A 112 0.44 13.42 -8.75
CA ASP A 112 -0.05 14.18 -9.89
C ASP A 112 1.17 14.58 -10.72
N ASP A 113 1.14 14.27 -12.02
CA ASP A 113 2.22 14.54 -12.99
C ASP A 113 2.57 16.04 -13.12
N ASN A 114 1.81 16.92 -12.48
CA ASN A 114 2.06 18.36 -12.41
C ASN A 114 2.92 18.81 -11.22
N THR A 115 3.47 17.90 -10.43
CA THR A 115 4.36 18.30 -9.34
C THR A 115 5.78 18.43 -9.84
N THR A 116 6.09 19.60 -10.42
CA THR A 116 7.46 20.02 -10.72
C THR A 116 8.30 19.90 -9.45
N VAL A 117 9.34 19.09 -9.52
CA VAL A 117 10.47 19.16 -8.59
C VAL A 117 11.07 20.56 -8.73
N ALA A 118 10.84 21.40 -7.72
CA ALA A 118 11.58 22.64 -7.52
C ALA A 118 12.94 22.33 -6.88
#